data_AF-A0A9W6GXT4-F1
#
_entry.id   AF-A0A9W6GXT4-F1
#
_cell.length_a   1.000
_cell.length_b   1.000
_cell.length_c   1.000
_cell.angle_alpha   90.00
_cell.angle_beta   90.00
_cell.angle_gamma   90.00
#
_symmetry.space_group_name_H-M   'P 1'
#
loop_
_entity.id
_entity.type
_entity.pdbx_description
1 polymer ?
#
loop_
_entity_poly.entity_id
_entity_poly.type
_entity_poly.pdbx_seq_one_letter_code
_entity_poly.pdbx_strand_id
1 'polypeptide(L)'
;MAFSFKTGGLRLALATALIAGALGVAAPAQAAKLGPYFPIPNSFNLNGVARDALLNIQSSWLKNGLDRLEKAKKEAEADKTTPEGEAKLKDLDRLIEETKAEIAIASDTTPGENQKVRKDKLLTNVNQWINELDHLATEQMKIAIMSDGGAAMTAEKMNQQYSQFADDLQKAKRDASVENWGK
;
A
#
# COMPACT_ATOMS: atom_id res chain seq x y z
N MET A 1 -31.85 -66.52 36.19
CA MET A 1 -30.39 -66.23 36.11
C MET A 1 -30.27 -64.82 35.54
N ALA A 2 -30.16 -63.75 36.33
CA ALA A 2 -28.92 -63.16 36.88
C ALA A 2 -27.83 -63.06 35.78
N PHE A 3 -27.36 -61.89 35.33
CA PHE A 3 -26.74 -60.80 36.09
C PHE A 3 -26.98 -59.38 35.52
N SER A 4 -26.74 -58.39 36.38
CA SER A 4 -26.86 -56.94 36.24
C SER A 4 -25.50 -56.28 36.56
N PHE A 5 -25.10 -55.21 35.86
CA PHE A 5 -24.17 -54.11 36.26
C PHE A 5 -24.34 -52.99 35.20
N LYS A 6 -24.76 -51.74 35.43
CA LYS A 6 -24.44 -50.62 36.34
C LYS A 6 -23.14 -49.85 36.06
N THR A 7 -23.34 -48.52 35.93
CA THR A 7 -22.45 -47.35 36.14
C THR A 7 -21.35 -46.99 35.15
N GLY A 8 -21.27 -45.68 34.87
CA GLY A 8 -20.00 -44.95 34.87
C GLY A 8 -19.86 -43.93 33.76
N GLY A 9 -20.24 -42.67 34.02
CA GLY A 9 -19.86 -41.56 33.16
C GLY A 9 -18.36 -41.25 33.25
N LEU A 10 -17.79 -40.65 32.21
CA LEU A 10 -16.56 -39.87 32.32
C LEU A 10 -16.55 -38.80 31.23
N ARG A 11 -16.41 -37.54 31.68
CA ARG A 11 -16.00 -36.41 30.85
C ARG A 11 -14.59 -36.69 30.34
N LEU A 12 -14.34 -36.46 29.06
CA LEU A 12 -12.99 -36.13 28.60
C LEU A 12 -13.08 -34.92 27.67
N ALA A 13 -12.67 -33.78 28.21
CA ALA A 13 -12.20 -32.67 27.43
C ALA A 13 -10.90 -33.10 26.74
N LEU A 14 -10.81 -32.91 25.43
CA LEU A 14 -9.52 -32.90 24.75
C LEU A 14 -9.41 -31.60 23.98
N ALA A 15 -8.61 -30.71 24.56
CA ALA A 15 -8.16 -29.48 23.97
C ALA A 15 -7.39 -29.79 22.68
N THR A 16 -7.92 -29.36 21.54
CA THR A 16 -7.11 -29.23 20.33
C THR A 16 -6.30 -27.95 20.48
N ALA A 17 -5.12 -28.10 21.08
CA ALA A 17 -4.05 -27.12 21.00
C ALA A 17 -3.73 -26.88 19.53
N LEU A 18 -4.23 -25.76 18.98
CA LEU A 18 -3.79 -25.25 17.69
C LEU A 18 -2.36 -24.79 17.87
N ILE A 19 -1.46 -25.63 17.37
CA ILE A 19 -0.02 -25.44 17.29
C ILE A 19 0.24 -24.11 16.58
N ALA A 20 0.42 -23.04 17.35
CA ALA A 20 1.11 -21.84 16.93
C ALA A 20 2.61 -22.17 16.88
N GLY A 21 3.00 -22.90 15.84
CA GLY A 21 4.37 -23.28 15.53
C GLY A 21 4.79 -22.58 14.26
N ALA A 22 5.69 -21.60 14.41
CA ALA A 22 6.32 -20.81 13.38
C ALA A 22 6.68 -21.59 12.10
N LEU A 23 5.98 -21.28 11.02
CA LEU A 23 6.57 -21.16 9.70
C LEU A 23 6.25 -19.75 9.22
N GLY A 24 7.25 -18.89 9.33
CA GLY A 24 7.23 -17.52 8.82
C GLY A 24 7.11 -17.54 7.30
N VAL A 25 5.89 -17.72 6.81
CA VAL A 25 5.50 -17.15 5.52
C VAL A 25 5.06 -15.74 5.88
N ALA A 26 6.00 -14.80 5.89
CA ALA A 26 5.64 -13.39 5.87
C ALA A 26 4.66 -13.24 4.70
N ALA A 27 3.39 -12.95 5.01
CA ALA A 27 2.41 -12.68 3.98
C ALA A 27 3.04 -11.65 3.04
N PRO A 28 3.00 -11.86 1.71
CA PRO A 28 3.71 -11.00 0.78
C PRO A 28 3.30 -9.55 1.07
N ALA A 29 4.27 -8.74 1.51
CA ALA A 29 4.02 -7.38 2.00
C ALA A 29 3.09 -6.66 1.03
N GLN A 30 1.90 -6.29 1.48
CA GLN A 30 0.91 -5.69 0.59
C GLN A 30 1.45 -4.34 0.10
N ALA A 31 1.14 -4.00 -1.15
CA ALA A 31 1.52 -2.69 -1.67
C ALA A 31 0.78 -1.62 -0.87
N ALA A 32 1.48 -0.59 -0.42
CA ALA A 32 0.91 0.54 0.30
C ALA A 32 -0.26 1.08 -0.51
N LYS A 33 -1.40 1.26 0.16
CA LYS A 33 -2.63 1.72 -0.47
C LYS A 33 -2.70 3.24 -0.36
N LEU A 34 -3.09 3.90 -1.46
CA LEU A 34 -3.44 5.32 -1.43
C LEU A 34 -4.41 5.64 -0.28
N GLY A 35 -4.15 6.72 0.43
CA GLY A 35 -4.93 7.12 1.60
C GLY A 35 -4.31 8.29 2.38
N PRO A 36 -4.78 8.57 3.60
CA PRO A 36 -4.35 9.73 4.40
C PRO A 36 -2.84 9.76 4.68
N TYR A 37 -2.24 8.58 4.84
CA TYR A 37 -0.80 8.42 5.08
C TYR A 37 0.02 8.34 3.79
N PHE A 38 -0.62 7.92 2.71
CA PHE A 38 -0.01 7.71 1.40
C PHE A 38 -0.78 8.49 0.33
N PRO A 39 -0.71 9.84 0.33
CA PRO A 39 -1.32 10.65 -0.73
C PRO A 39 -0.61 10.40 -2.07
N ILE A 40 -1.23 10.79 -3.18
CA ILE A 40 -0.54 10.76 -4.48
C ILE A 40 0.75 11.59 -4.39
N PRO A 41 1.87 11.12 -4.95
CA PRO A 41 3.08 11.94 -5.05
C PRO A 41 2.79 13.29 -5.70
N ASN A 42 3.25 14.38 -5.07
CA ASN A 42 3.00 15.74 -5.54
C ASN A 42 3.65 16.04 -6.91
N SER A 43 4.65 15.27 -7.30
CA SER A 43 5.41 15.44 -8.55
C SER A 43 6.02 14.12 -9.00
N PHE A 44 6.07 13.92 -10.31
CA PHE A 44 6.68 12.75 -10.93
C PHE A 44 7.92 13.20 -11.72
N ASN A 45 9.07 13.18 -11.06
CA ASN A 45 10.34 13.48 -11.73
C ASN A 45 10.82 12.23 -12.49
N LEU A 46 10.43 12.15 -13.77
CA LEU A 46 10.72 11.02 -14.67
C LEU A 46 12.00 11.23 -15.51
N ASN A 47 12.93 12.07 -15.03
CA ASN A 47 14.19 12.31 -15.75
C ASN A 47 15.12 11.10 -15.67
N GLY A 48 15.70 10.73 -16.82
CA GLY A 48 16.68 9.64 -16.92
C GLY A 48 16.04 8.27 -17.22
N VAL A 49 16.61 7.20 -16.65
CA VAL A 49 16.11 5.84 -16.85
C VAL A 49 14.78 5.67 -16.10
N ALA A 50 13.72 5.36 -16.84
CA ALA A 50 12.36 5.31 -16.29
C ALA A 50 12.23 4.39 -15.06
N ARG A 51 12.85 3.21 -15.10
CA ARG A 51 12.89 2.28 -13.96
C ARG A 51 13.42 2.95 -12.69
N ASP A 52 14.57 3.62 -12.79
CA ASP A 52 15.26 4.20 -11.63
C ASP A 52 14.50 5.43 -11.11
N ALA A 53 13.94 6.24 -12.02
CA ALA A 53 13.08 7.36 -11.66
C ALA A 53 11.82 6.91 -10.90
N LEU A 54 11.12 5.89 -11.41
CA LEU A 54 9.92 5.34 -10.75
C LEU A 54 10.24 4.72 -9.39
N LEU A 55 11.36 3.99 -9.27
CA LEU A 55 11.83 3.44 -8.00
C LEU A 55 12.19 4.54 -6.99
N ASN A 56 12.78 5.64 -7.45
CA ASN A 56 13.08 6.77 -6.59
C ASN A 56 11.80 7.43 -6.06
N ILE A 57 10.81 7.65 -6.95
CA ILE A 57 9.49 8.17 -6.57
C ILE A 57 8.82 7.25 -5.54
N GLN A 58 8.79 5.94 -5.79
CA GLN A 58 8.24 4.96 -4.84
C GLN A 58 8.98 5.02 -3.49
N SER A 59 10.31 5.06 -3.52
CA SER A 59 11.12 5.08 -2.30
C SER A 59 10.86 6.32 -1.45
N SER A 60 10.80 7.50 -2.07
CA SER A 60 10.46 8.74 -1.36
C SER A 60 9.03 8.71 -0.83
N TRP A 61 8.09 8.20 -1.62
CA TRP A 61 6.68 8.09 -1.23
C TRP A 61 6.48 7.15 -0.03
N LEU A 62 7.10 5.97 -0.04
CA LEU A 62 7.05 5.01 1.06
C LEU A 62 7.68 5.55 2.34
N LYS A 63 8.86 6.22 2.23
CA LYS A 63 9.52 6.85 3.39
C LYS A 63 8.64 7.95 4.01
N ASN A 64 8.08 8.83 3.18
CA ASN A 64 7.20 9.89 3.67
C ASN A 64 5.92 9.33 4.30
N GLY A 65 5.37 8.23 3.75
CA GLY A 65 4.21 7.57 4.33
C GLY A 65 4.53 6.86 5.64
N LEU A 66 5.70 6.23 5.75
CA LEU A 66 6.20 5.66 7.00
C LEU A 66 6.33 6.73 8.09
N ASP A 67 6.94 7.87 7.79
CA ASP A 67 7.08 8.99 8.74
C ASP A 67 5.71 9.49 9.24
N ARG A 68 4.71 9.56 8.36
CA ARG A 68 3.33 9.93 8.72
C ARG A 68 2.67 8.89 9.60
N LEU A 69 2.84 7.61 9.29
CA LEU A 69 2.34 6.50 10.11
C LEU A 69 2.98 6.49 11.50
N GLU A 70 4.30 6.67 11.59
CA GLU A 70 5.01 6.72 12.87
C GLU A 70 4.58 7.92 13.71
N LYS A 71 4.34 9.08 13.08
CA LYS A 71 3.79 10.25 13.76
C LYS A 71 2.37 9.97 14.28
N ALA A 72 1.51 9.41 13.44
CA ALA A 72 0.14 9.05 13.82
C ALA A 72 0.11 8.00 14.94
N LYS A 73 1.06 7.05 14.93
CA LYS A 73 1.23 6.10 16.02
C LYS A 73 1.57 6.84 17.31
N LYS A 74 2.59 7.72 17.32
CA LYS A 74 2.97 8.49 18.53
C LYS A 74 1.81 9.32 19.08
N GLU A 75 1.03 9.95 18.21
CA GLU A 75 -0.18 10.69 18.59
C GLU A 75 -1.24 9.76 19.19
N ALA A 76 -1.53 8.62 18.55
CA ALA A 76 -2.50 7.65 19.05
C ALA A 76 -2.05 6.94 20.34
N GLU A 77 -0.74 6.79 20.56
CA GLU A 77 -0.18 6.25 21.81
C GLU A 77 -0.40 7.19 23.01
N ALA A 78 -0.45 8.49 22.77
CA ALA A 78 -0.78 9.48 23.80
C ALA A 78 -2.27 9.40 24.22
N ASP A 79 -3.14 8.91 23.34
CA ASP A 79 -4.60 8.81 23.52
C ASP A 79 -5.10 7.37 23.79
N LYS A 80 -4.21 6.46 24.25
CA LYS A 80 -4.44 5.00 24.45
C LYS A 80 -5.56 4.58 25.43
N THR A 81 -6.38 5.51 25.92
CA THR A 81 -7.31 5.28 27.03
C THR A 81 -8.62 4.60 26.63
N THR A 82 -8.86 4.34 25.33
CA THR A 82 -10.08 3.69 24.83
C THR A 82 -9.78 2.43 24.01
N PRO A 83 -10.69 1.42 24.01
CA PRO A 83 -10.57 0.23 23.15
C PRO A 83 -10.46 0.57 21.65
N GLU A 84 -11.11 1.65 21.21
CA GLU A 84 -11.01 2.16 19.84
C GLU A 84 -9.61 2.70 19.53
N GLY A 85 -8.95 3.33 20.50
CA GLY A 85 -7.55 3.74 20.41
C GLY A 85 -6.61 2.55 20.27
N GLU A 86 -6.84 1.47 21.04
CA GLU A 86 -6.04 0.24 20.96
C GLU A 86 -6.16 -0.45 19.59
N ALA A 87 -7.38 -0.54 19.04
CA ALA A 87 -7.60 -1.08 17.70
C ALA A 87 -6.89 -0.26 16.62
N LYS A 88 -7.02 1.08 16.67
CA LYS A 88 -6.31 2.00 15.76
C LYS A 88 -4.80 1.83 15.84
N LEU A 89 -4.26 1.61 17.02
CA LEU A 89 -2.82 1.40 17.21
C LEU A 89 -2.33 0.09 16.62
N LYS A 90 -3.09 -1.01 16.78
CA LYS A 90 -2.78 -2.28 16.12
C LYS A 90 -2.83 -2.14 14.60
N ASP A 91 -3.78 -1.37 14.07
CA ASP A 91 -3.86 -1.09 12.64
C ASP A 91 -2.67 -0.26 12.15
N LEU A 92 -2.28 0.78 12.90
CA LEU A 92 -1.09 1.59 12.58
C LEU A 92 0.19 0.75 12.64
N ASP A 93 0.34 -0.11 13.65
CA ASP A 93 1.48 -1.03 13.76
C ASP A 93 1.55 -1.98 12.57
N ARG A 94 0.41 -2.57 12.18
CA ARG A 94 0.33 -3.42 10.98
C ARG A 94 0.77 -2.65 9.72
N LEU A 95 0.24 -1.45 9.52
CA LEU A 95 0.58 -0.62 8.36
C LEU A 95 2.05 -0.22 8.34
N ILE A 96 2.64 0.10 9.50
CA ILE A 96 4.07 0.42 9.63
C ILE A 96 4.92 -0.79 9.20
N GLU A 97 4.62 -1.97 9.70
CA GLU A 97 5.38 -3.18 9.37
C GLU A 97 5.21 -3.60 7.90
N GLU A 98 4.00 -3.48 7.34
CA GLU A 98 3.77 -3.69 5.91
C GLU A 98 4.57 -2.69 5.05
N THR A 99 4.60 -1.42 5.44
CA THR A 99 5.36 -0.38 4.74
C THR A 99 6.86 -0.62 4.81
N LYS A 100 7.40 -1.00 5.98
CA LYS A 100 8.81 -1.35 6.13
C LYS A 100 9.19 -2.56 5.27
N ALA A 101 8.33 -3.58 5.23
CA ALA A 101 8.55 -4.74 4.39
C ALA A 101 8.53 -4.37 2.90
N GLU A 102 7.65 -3.47 2.48
CA GLU A 102 7.68 -2.95 1.11
C GLU A 102 8.94 -2.13 0.81
N ILE A 103 9.38 -1.28 1.73
CA ILE A 103 10.64 -0.52 1.59
C ILE A 103 11.83 -1.48 1.44
N ALA A 104 11.85 -2.58 2.20
CA ALA A 104 12.89 -3.60 2.10
C ALA A 104 12.89 -4.24 0.70
N ILE A 105 11.71 -4.59 0.15
CA ILE A 105 11.58 -5.08 -1.23
C ILE A 105 12.03 -4.02 -2.24
N ALA A 106 11.59 -2.76 -2.08
CA ALA A 106 11.92 -1.66 -2.99
C ALA A 106 13.42 -1.32 -3.00
N SER A 107 14.12 -1.61 -1.90
CA SER A 107 15.56 -1.37 -1.74
C SER A 107 16.42 -2.60 -2.09
N ASP A 108 15.82 -3.78 -2.27
CA ASP A 108 16.53 -5.00 -2.62
C ASP A 108 17.07 -4.91 -4.06
N THR A 109 18.40 -4.90 -4.17
CA THR A 109 19.13 -4.88 -5.45
C THR A 109 19.65 -6.25 -5.84
N THR A 110 19.36 -7.29 -5.06
CA THR A 110 19.81 -8.65 -5.31
C THR A 110 19.30 -9.15 -6.67
N PRO A 111 20.18 -9.65 -7.55
CA PRO A 111 19.76 -10.28 -8.80
C PRO A 111 18.94 -11.56 -8.56
N GLY A 112 17.95 -11.84 -9.41
CA GLY A 112 17.15 -13.07 -9.36
C GLY A 112 15.65 -12.83 -9.11
N GLU A 113 14.97 -13.82 -8.51
CA GLU A 113 13.51 -13.84 -8.36
C GLU A 113 12.93 -12.61 -7.63
N ASN A 114 13.70 -12.01 -6.71
CA ASN A 114 13.30 -10.81 -5.98
C ASN A 114 13.10 -9.58 -6.89
N GLN A 115 13.75 -9.54 -8.06
CA GLN A 115 13.54 -8.44 -9.02
C GLN A 115 12.13 -8.42 -9.59
N LYS A 116 11.54 -9.60 -9.81
CA LYS A 116 10.15 -9.70 -10.29
C LYS A 116 9.18 -9.19 -9.23
N VAL A 117 9.36 -9.62 -7.97
CA VAL A 117 8.53 -9.14 -6.85
C VAL A 117 8.64 -7.63 -6.70
N ARG A 118 9.86 -7.09 -6.77
CA ARG A 118 10.11 -5.64 -6.71
C ARG A 118 9.44 -4.89 -7.85
N LYS A 119 9.53 -5.40 -9.07
CA LYS A 119 8.82 -4.86 -10.24
C LYS A 119 7.31 -4.90 -10.06
N ASP A 120 6.76 -6.02 -9.65
CA ASP A 120 5.31 -6.19 -9.47
C ASP A 120 4.77 -5.21 -8.41
N LYS A 121 5.53 -4.97 -7.33
CA LYS A 121 5.19 -3.96 -6.32
C LYS A 121 5.26 -2.55 -6.87
N LEU A 122 6.33 -2.20 -7.58
CA LEU A 122 6.45 -0.91 -8.24
C LEU A 122 5.26 -0.66 -9.18
N LEU A 123 4.95 -1.62 -10.06
CA LEU A 123 3.87 -1.49 -11.03
C LEU A 123 2.50 -1.42 -10.35
N THR A 124 2.31 -2.12 -9.23
CA THR A 124 1.08 -2.00 -8.43
C THR A 124 0.89 -0.57 -7.94
N ASN A 125 1.93 0.05 -7.37
CA ASN A 125 1.85 1.43 -6.89
C ASN A 125 1.67 2.45 -8.02
N VAL A 126 2.43 2.29 -9.12
CA VAL A 126 2.32 3.16 -10.28
C VAL A 126 0.91 3.10 -10.88
N ASN A 127 0.30 1.91 -10.97
CA ASN A 127 -1.09 1.77 -11.41
C ASN A 127 -2.08 2.43 -10.45
N GLN A 128 -1.86 2.33 -9.14
CA GLN A 128 -2.71 3.05 -8.17
C GLN A 128 -2.62 4.56 -8.38
N TRP A 129 -1.41 5.11 -8.57
CA TRP A 129 -1.23 6.55 -8.81
C TRP A 129 -1.89 6.99 -10.11
N ILE A 130 -1.72 6.24 -11.21
CA ILE A 130 -2.37 6.53 -12.50
C ILE A 130 -3.89 6.57 -12.34
N ASN A 131 -4.48 5.53 -11.74
CA ASN A 131 -5.93 5.45 -11.60
C ASN A 131 -6.51 6.62 -10.77
N GLU A 132 -5.81 7.03 -9.71
CA GLU A 132 -6.25 8.16 -8.91
C GLU A 132 -6.03 9.50 -9.63
N LEU A 133 -4.94 9.66 -10.39
CA LEU A 133 -4.73 10.84 -11.24
C LEU A 133 -5.82 10.97 -12.30
N ASP A 134 -6.22 9.87 -12.94
CA ASP A 134 -7.32 9.84 -13.92
C ASP A 134 -8.67 10.21 -13.26
N HIS A 135 -8.91 9.70 -12.05
CA HIS A 135 -10.08 10.07 -11.25
C HIS A 135 -10.09 11.57 -10.92
N LEU A 136 -8.98 12.11 -10.40
CA LEU A 136 -8.85 13.54 -10.10
C LEU A 136 -8.98 14.41 -11.36
N ALA A 137 -8.38 13.99 -12.48
CA ALA A 137 -8.53 14.68 -13.76
C ALA A 137 -10.01 14.75 -14.15
N THR A 138 -10.74 13.63 -14.04
CA THR A 138 -12.17 13.56 -14.34
C THR A 138 -12.99 14.49 -13.44
N GLU A 139 -12.70 14.52 -12.14
CA GLU A 139 -13.39 15.42 -11.19
C GLU A 139 -13.12 16.89 -11.52
N GLN A 140 -11.88 17.26 -11.86
CA GLN A 140 -11.56 18.62 -12.28
C GLN A 140 -12.25 19.00 -13.60
N MET A 141 -12.40 18.07 -14.54
CA MET A 141 -13.17 18.30 -15.76
C MET A 141 -14.65 18.57 -15.44
N LYS A 142 -15.24 17.81 -14.51
CA LYS A 142 -16.63 18.07 -14.07
C LYS A 142 -16.76 19.47 -13.47
N ILE A 143 -15.82 19.88 -12.61
CA ILE A 143 -15.81 21.23 -12.03
C ILE A 143 -15.68 22.30 -13.11
N ALA A 144 -14.80 22.08 -14.10
CA ALA A 144 -14.63 22.99 -15.23
C ALA A 144 -15.92 23.18 -16.03
N ILE A 145 -16.68 22.10 -16.27
CA ILE A 145 -17.96 22.14 -16.99
C ILE A 145 -19.07 22.79 -16.16
N MET A 146 -19.07 22.57 -14.84
CA MET A 146 -20.13 23.00 -13.92
C MET A 146 -19.92 24.41 -13.33
N SER A 147 -18.73 24.98 -13.48
CA SER A 147 -18.36 26.28 -12.91
C SER A 147 -18.13 27.30 -14.01
N ASP A 148 -18.15 28.58 -13.65
CA ASP A 148 -17.87 29.68 -14.57
C ASP A 148 -16.57 30.42 -14.20
N GLY A 149 -16.02 31.15 -15.18
CA GLY A 149 -14.94 32.11 -14.97
C GLY A 149 -13.66 31.51 -14.40
N GLY A 150 -13.12 32.13 -13.33
CA GLY A 150 -11.81 31.75 -12.76
C GLY A 150 -11.75 30.34 -12.18
N ALA A 151 -12.87 29.84 -11.64
CA ALA A 151 -12.94 28.49 -11.10
C ALA A 151 -12.86 27.44 -12.21
N ALA A 152 -13.56 27.67 -13.34
CA ALA A 152 -13.49 26.80 -14.51
C ALA A 152 -12.07 26.72 -15.08
N MET A 153 -11.42 27.87 -15.31
CA MET A 153 -10.05 27.92 -15.83
C MET A 153 -9.04 27.22 -14.91
N THR A 154 -9.21 27.35 -13.59
CA THR A 154 -8.33 26.66 -12.62
C THR A 154 -8.54 25.16 -12.70
N ALA A 155 -9.79 24.70 -12.76
CA ALA A 155 -10.12 23.30 -12.86
C ALA A 155 -9.64 22.68 -14.19
N GLU A 156 -9.77 23.38 -15.31
CA GLU A 156 -9.20 22.93 -16.60
C GLU A 156 -7.68 22.74 -16.51
N LYS A 157 -6.97 23.69 -15.91
CA LYS A 157 -5.51 23.57 -15.71
C LYS A 157 -5.16 22.36 -14.86
N MET A 158 -5.89 22.12 -13.77
CA MET A 158 -5.66 20.97 -12.90
C MET A 158 -6.00 19.65 -13.61
N ASN A 159 -7.08 19.61 -14.40
CA ASN A 159 -7.41 18.46 -15.26
C ASN A 159 -6.26 18.13 -16.21
N GLN A 160 -5.74 19.13 -16.93
CA GLN A 160 -4.62 18.95 -17.85
C GLN A 160 -3.37 18.45 -17.11
N GLN A 161 -3.08 19.02 -15.95
CA GLN A 161 -1.92 18.61 -15.15
C GLN A 161 -2.02 17.15 -14.69
N TYR A 162 -3.17 16.73 -14.14
CA TYR A 162 -3.34 15.35 -13.68
C TYR A 162 -3.33 14.36 -14.84
N SER A 163 -3.97 14.70 -15.97
CA SER A 163 -3.95 13.87 -17.18
C SER A 163 -2.54 13.69 -17.71
N GLN A 164 -1.75 14.78 -17.76
CA GLN A 164 -0.35 14.72 -18.19
C GLN A 164 0.49 13.81 -17.29
N PHE A 165 0.32 13.91 -15.96
CA PHE A 165 1.02 13.02 -15.04
C PHE A 165 0.62 11.55 -15.22
N ALA A 166 -0.66 11.26 -15.41
CA ALA A 166 -1.13 9.89 -15.68
C ALA A 166 -0.53 9.33 -16.97
N ASP A 167 -0.51 10.13 -18.04
CA ASP A 167 0.07 9.77 -19.33
C ASP A 167 1.58 9.53 -19.24
N ASP A 168 2.31 10.39 -18.54
CA ASP A 168 3.76 10.26 -18.40
C ASP A 168 4.13 9.03 -17.56
N LEU A 169 3.33 8.70 -16.54
CA LEU A 169 3.46 7.46 -15.79
C LEU A 169 3.12 6.22 -16.63
N GLN A 170 2.08 6.27 -17.45
CA GLN A 170 1.74 5.20 -18.40
C GLN A 170 2.90 4.93 -19.37
N LYS A 171 3.52 5.99 -19.91
CA LYS A 171 4.70 5.88 -20.77
C LYS A 171 5.89 5.30 -20.01
N ALA A 172 6.22 5.83 -18.83
CA ALA A 172 7.34 5.36 -18.03
C ALA A 172 7.22 3.89 -17.63
N LYS A 173 6.00 3.44 -17.29
CA LYS A 173 5.70 2.03 -16.98
C LYS A 173 5.96 1.08 -18.16
N ARG A 174 5.76 1.56 -19.40
CA ARG A 174 5.97 0.81 -20.65
C ARG A 174 7.35 1.01 -21.24
N ASP A 175 8.22 1.76 -20.57
CA ASP A 175 9.58 1.94 -21.02
C ASP A 175 10.34 0.61 -21.03
N ALA A 176 11.25 0.43 -21.99
CA ALA A 176 12.02 -0.80 -22.16
C ALA A 176 12.81 -1.17 -20.89
N SER A 177 13.29 -0.18 -20.13
CA SER A 177 14.00 -0.41 -18.86
C SER A 177 13.11 -1.02 -17.77
N VAL A 178 11.79 -0.80 -17.83
CA VAL A 178 10.80 -1.37 -16.90
C VAL A 178 10.25 -2.68 -17.45
N GLU A 179 9.88 -2.72 -18.72
CA GLU A 179 9.32 -3.92 -19.33
C GLU A 179 10.29 -5.08 -19.30
N ASN A 180 11.57 -4.85 -19.59
CA ASN A 180 12.60 -5.89 -19.61
C ASN A 180 13.21 -6.20 -18.25
N TRP A 181 12.84 -5.46 -17.21
CA TRP A 181 13.35 -5.71 -15.87
C TRP A 181 12.75 -6.98 -15.27
N GLY A 182 13.61 -7.80 -14.63
CA GLY A 182 13.22 -9.05 -13.97
C GLY A 182 12.77 -10.15 -14.93
N LYS A 183 13.07 -10.00 -16.23
CA LYS A 183 12.96 -11.06 -17.24
C LYS A 183 14.21 -11.93 -17.26
#